data_AF-A0A2W5ZKU6-F1
#
_entry.id   AF-A0A2W5ZKU6-F1
#
_cell.length_a   1.000
_cell.length_b   1.000
_cell.length_c   1.000
_cell.angle_alpha   90.00
_cell.angle_beta   90.00
_cell.angle_gamma   90.00
#
_symmetry.space_group_name_H-M   'P 1'
#
loop_
_entity.id
_entity.type
_entity.pdbx_description
1 polymer ?
#
loop_
_entity_poly.entity_id
_entity_poly.type
_entity_poly.pdbx_seq_one_letter_code
_entity_poly.pdbx_strand_id
1 'polypeptide(L)'
;MGDHEESVFADLLDSVAPAATDLIMLIKSYFDESYNDGLLCVAGYTFTSAKARALDEEWKKMLARYKRLPFFHMSACNTNEPPFDRLTEAECIAVAIGLINKYSLFGYAVTVDQRAFRASRKIPLPRGQQIRFKESL
;
A
#
# COMPACT_ATOMS: atom_id res chain seq x y z
N MET A 1 28.53 14.55 34.73
CA MET A 1 27.11 14.91 34.51
C MET A 1 26.87 14.60 33.05
N GLY A 2 26.49 13.34 32.77
CA GLY A 2 26.38 12.83 31.41
C GLY A 2 24.93 12.91 30.97
N ASP A 3 24.70 13.55 29.83
CA ASP A 3 23.40 13.58 29.16
C ASP A 3 22.96 12.14 28.85
N HIS A 4 21.92 11.69 29.54
CA HIS A 4 21.12 10.55 29.07
C HIS A 4 20.15 11.11 28.03
N GLU A 5 20.59 11.19 26.77
CA GLU A 5 19.64 11.26 25.67
C GLU A 5 18.89 9.92 25.65
N GLU A 6 17.63 9.94 26.07
CA GLU A 6 16.71 8.81 25.89
C GLU A 6 16.64 8.46 24.41
N SER A 7 17.23 7.33 24.05
CA SER A 7 17.17 6.80 22.69
C SER A 7 15.81 6.15 22.49
N VAL A 8 14.84 6.96 22.08
CA VAL A 8 13.49 6.52 21.67
C VAL A 8 13.54 5.34 20.70
N PHE A 9 14.62 5.27 19.90
CA PHE A 9 14.83 4.16 18.98
C PHE A 9 15.20 2.86 19.70
N ALA A 10 16.10 2.89 20.69
CA ALA A 10 16.49 1.69 21.44
C ALA A 10 15.31 1.10 22.23
N ASP A 11 14.52 1.95 22.89
CA ASP A 11 13.32 1.54 23.62
C ASP A 11 12.27 0.91 22.70
N LEU A 12 12.17 1.42 21.46
CA LEU A 12 11.33 0.80 20.44
C LEU A 12 11.85 -0.60 20.10
N LEU A 13 13.15 -0.78 19.83
CA LEU A 13 13.71 -2.11 19.51
C LEU A 13 13.45 -3.11 20.63
N ASP A 14 13.71 -2.72 21.88
CA ASP A 14 13.46 -3.57 23.06
C ASP A 14 11.98 -3.94 23.21
N SER A 15 11.07 -3.08 22.75
CA SER A 15 9.63 -3.33 22.79
C SER A 15 9.12 -4.25 21.68
N VAL A 16 9.66 -4.16 20.47
CA VAL A 16 9.17 -4.95 19.31
C VAL A 16 10.00 -6.19 18.99
N ALA A 17 11.27 -6.25 19.41
CA ALA A 17 12.17 -7.35 19.08
C ALA A 17 13.24 -7.50 20.21
N PRO A 18 12.83 -8.03 21.38
CA PRO A 18 13.64 -8.04 22.59
C PRO A 18 14.78 -9.08 22.59
N ALA A 19 14.76 -10.06 21.69
CA ALA A 19 15.82 -11.06 21.65
C ALA A 19 17.02 -10.53 20.84
N ALA A 20 18.22 -10.86 21.28
CA ALA A 20 19.47 -10.44 20.62
C ALA A 20 19.62 -10.95 19.16
N THR A 21 18.79 -11.91 18.76
CA THR A 21 18.75 -12.48 17.40
C THR A 21 17.62 -11.93 16.55
N ASP A 22 16.79 -11.05 17.09
CA ASP A 22 15.63 -10.53 16.37
C ASP A 22 16.06 -9.58 15.25
N LEU A 23 15.34 -9.65 14.13
CA LEU A 23 15.56 -8.82 12.96
C LEU A 23 14.44 -7.77 12.87
N ILE A 24 14.80 -6.50 12.87
CA ILE A 24 13.86 -5.40 12.66
C ILE A 24 14.02 -4.84 11.25
N MET A 25 12.93 -4.84 10.47
CA MET A 25 12.92 -4.32 9.12
C MET A 25 11.87 -3.22 8.99
N LEU A 26 12.31 -2.02 8.59
CA LEU A 26 11.40 -0.92 8.27
C LEU A 26 11.11 -0.92 6.76
N ILE A 27 9.93 -1.39 6.39
CA ILE A 27 9.51 -1.49 4.99
C ILE A 27 8.57 -0.32 4.68
N LYS A 28 8.92 0.48 3.66
CA LYS A 28 7.99 1.45 3.09
C LYS A 28 7.11 0.75 2.06
N SER A 29 5.84 0.64 2.38
CA SER A 29 4.81 -0.01 1.58
C SER A 29 3.76 1.00 1.14
N TYR A 30 3.26 0.84 -0.08
CA TYR A 30 2.13 1.59 -0.62
C TYR A 30 0.96 0.63 -0.75
N PHE A 31 -0.16 0.98 -0.13
CA PHE A 31 -1.35 0.16 -0.08
C PHE A 31 -2.46 0.78 -0.94
N ASP A 32 -3.18 -0.08 -1.66
CA ASP A 32 -4.43 0.26 -2.29
C ASP A 32 -5.54 -0.59 -1.67
N GLU A 33 -6.63 0.08 -1.28
CA GLU A 33 -7.78 -0.54 -0.60
C GLU A 33 -8.91 -0.69 -1.60
N SER A 34 -9.40 -1.91 -1.76
CA SER A 34 -10.62 -2.17 -2.54
C SER A 34 -11.66 -2.88 -1.70
N TYR A 35 -12.90 -2.44 -1.86
CA TYR A 35 -14.06 -2.99 -1.17
C TYR A 35 -15.06 -3.53 -2.19
N ASN A 36 -15.45 -4.79 -2.02
CA ASN A 36 -16.52 -5.40 -2.81
C ASN A 36 -17.26 -6.45 -1.97
N ASP A 37 -18.59 -6.34 -1.91
CA ASP A 37 -19.48 -7.31 -1.25
C ASP A 37 -19.11 -7.74 0.19
N GLY A 38 -18.46 -6.84 0.95
CA GLY A 38 -18.03 -7.12 2.33
C GLY A 38 -16.63 -7.74 2.44
N LEU A 39 -15.93 -7.94 1.31
CA LEU A 39 -14.51 -8.23 1.28
C LEU A 39 -13.72 -6.93 1.26
N LEU A 40 -12.74 -6.80 2.16
CA LEU A 40 -11.72 -5.78 2.15
C LEU A 40 -10.44 -6.39 1.62
N CYS A 41 -9.92 -5.91 0.50
CA CYS A 41 -8.61 -6.29 0.02
C CYS A 41 -7.64 -5.12 0.21
N VAL A 42 -6.55 -5.37 0.91
CA VAL A 42 -5.40 -4.48 1.03
C VAL A 42 -4.26 -5.11 0.25
N ALA A 43 -3.86 -4.47 -0.85
CA ALA A 43 -2.78 -4.95 -1.70
C ALA A 43 -1.69 -3.90 -1.83
N GLY A 44 -0.48 -4.35 -2.15
CA GLY A 44 0.65 -3.45 -2.32
C GLY A 44 1.88 -4.13 -2.86
N TYR A 45 2.91 -3.33 -3.10
CA TYR A 45 4.19 -3.77 -3.60
C TYR A 45 5.31 -3.20 -2.73
N THR A 46 6.39 -3.96 -2.63
CA THR A 46 7.61 -3.48 -1.99
C THR A 46 8.68 -3.24 -3.04
N PHE A 47 9.43 -2.15 -2.82
CA PHE A 47 10.48 -1.69 -3.70
C PHE A 47 11.73 -1.43 -2.88
N THR A 48 12.93 -1.61 -3.46
CA THR A 48 14.10 -0.91 -2.92
C THR A 48 13.95 0.58 -3.19
N SER A 49 14.63 1.43 -2.39
CA SER A 49 14.60 2.88 -2.63
C SER A 49 15.05 3.26 -4.04
N ALA A 50 16.05 2.56 -4.59
CA ALA A 50 16.51 2.78 -5.95
C ALA A 50 15.44 2.41 -7.00
N LYS A 51 14.79 1.25 -6.85
CA LYS A 51 13.72 0.82 -7.76
C LYS A 51 12.47 1.69 -7.65
N ALA A 52 12.13 2.18 -6.46
CA ALA A 52 11.01 3.11 -6.26
C ALA A 52 11.25 4.44 -6.98
N ARG A 53 12.46 5.01 -6.90
CA ARG A 53 12.83 6.22 -7.64
C ARG A 53 12.82 5.99 -9.15
N ALA A 54 13.33 4.85 -9.61
CA ALA A 54 13.30 4.50 -11.03
C ALA A 54 11.87 4.29 -11.56
N LEU A 55 10.99 3.67 -10.76
CA LEU A 55 9.57 3.55 -11.07
C LEU A 55 8.92 4.93 -11.21
N ASP A 56 9.13 5.84 -10.25
CA ASP A 56 8.57 7.19 -10.29
C ASP A 56 8.94 7.95 -11.57
N GLU A 57 10.21 7.87 -11.99
CA GLU A 57 10.68 8.50 -13.23
C GLU A 57 10.03 7.89 -14.48
N GLU A 58 9.95 6.56 -14.58
CA GLU A 58 9.29 5.91 -15.72
C GLU A 58 7.77 6.10 -15.71
N TRP A 59 7.16 6.18 -14.52
CA TRP A 59 5.74 6.44 -14.34
C TRP A 59 5.36 7.83 -14.86
N LYS A 60 6.15 8.85 -14.51
CA LYS A 60 5.98 10.22 -15.06
C LYS A 60 6.10 10.23 -16.58
N LYS A 61 7.08 9.51 -17.16
CA LYS A 61 7.25 9.41 -18.61
C LYS A 61 6.05 8.75 -19.28
N MET A 62 5.54 7.67 -18.69
CA MET A 62 4.33 7.00 -19.16
C MET A 62 3.13 7.96 -19.15
N LEU A 63 2.88 8.66 -18.04
CA LEU A 63 1.80 9.65 -17.92
C LEU A 63 1.92 10.76 -18.98
N ALA A 64 3.13 11.27 -19.19
CA ALA A 64 3.39 12.29 -20.21
C ALA A 64 3.11 11.78 -21.63
N ARG A 65 3.42 10.50 -21.91
CA ARG A 65 3.22 9.86 -23.22
C ARG A 65 1.74 9.69 -23.56
N TYR A 66 0.92 9.26 -22.61
CA TYR A 66 -0.50 8.99 -22.85
C TYR A 66 -1.35 10.26 -22.72
N LYS A 67 -1.33 11.12 -23.74
CA LYS A 67 -2.19 12.34 -23.81
C LYS A 67 -2.01 13.32 -22.63
N ARG A 68 -0.86 13.29 -21.94
CA ARG A 68 -0.55 14.09 -20.74
C ARG A 68 -1.56 13.86 -19.62
N LEU A 69 -1.77 12.60 -19.25
CA LEU A 69 -2.55 12.26 -18.06
C LEU A 69 -1.97 13.02 -16.85
N PRO A 70 -2.77 13.84 -16.13
CA PRO A 70 -2.29 14.56 -14.96
C PRO A 70 -1.99 13.62 -13.78
N PHE A 71 -2.63 12.44 -13.76
CA PHE A 71 -2.44 11.39 -12.75
C PHE A 71 -2.94 10.04 -13.30
N PHE A 72 -2.54 8.94 -12.65
CA PHE A 72 -3.12 7.61 -12.88
C PHE A 72 -4.13 7.29 -11.78
N HIS A 73 -5.36 6.90 -12.13
CA HIS A 73 -6.36 6.45 -11.16
C HIS A 73 -6.98 5.16 -11.67
N MET A 74 -6.72 4.04 -10.98
CA MET A 74 -7.05 2.71 -11.48
C MET A 74 -8.56 2.53 -11.68
N SER A 75 -9.40 3.06 -10.78
CA SER A 75 -10.85 2.96 -10.94
C SER A 75 -11.34 3.73 -12.18
N ALA A 76 -10.79 4.91 -12.44
CA ALA A 76 -11.18 5.73 -13.60
C ALA A 76 -10.70 5.11 -14.91
N CYS A 77 -9.53 4.45 -14.89
CA CYS A 77 -9.06 3.62 -15.99
C CYS A 77 -10.00 2.42 -16.24
N ASN A 78 -10.43 1.73 -15.18
CA ASN A 78 -11.31 0.58 -15.26
C ASN A 78 -12.74 0.93 -15.74
N THR A 79 -13.27 2.09 -15.35
CA THR A 79 -14.60 2.56 -15.78
C THR A 79 -14.55 3.38 -17.08
N ASN A 80 -13.36 3.56 -17.67
CA ASN A 80 -13.13 4.39 -18.86
C ASN A 80 -13.62 5.85 -18.70
N GLU A 81 -13.47 6.41 -17.49
CA GLU A 81 -13.79 7.79 -17.16
C GLU A 81 -12.69 8.76 -17.63
N PRO A 82 -13.01 10.05 -17.89
CA PRO A 82 -11.99 11.04 -18.18
C PRO A 82 -10.93 11.11 -17.06
N PRO A 83 -9.63 11.22 -17.37
CA PRO A 83 -9.01 11.43 -18.69
C PRO A 83 -8.68 10.16 -19.50
N PHE A 84 -9.15 8.99 -19.06
CA PHE A 84 -8.87 7.66 -19.65
C PHE A 84 -9.82 7.27 -20.78
N ASP A 85 -10.95 7.97 -20.92
CA ASP A 85 -11.98 7.85 -21.98
C ASP A 85 -11.43 7.83 -23.42
N ARG A 86 -10.16 8.23 -23.58
CA ARG A 86 -9.43 8.37 -24.84
C ARG A 86 -8.37 7.30 -25.06
N LEU A 87 -8.19 6.35 -24.15
CA LEU A 87 -7.20 5.29 -24.21
C LEU A 87 -7.89 3.94 -24.34
N THR A 88 -7.26 3.00 -25.03
CA THR A 88 -7.67 1.60 -24.97
C THR A 88 -7.22 0.97 -23.66
N GLU A 89 -7.92 -0.07 -23.21
CA GLU A 89 -7.55 -0.83 -22.01
C GLU A 89 -6.10 -1.33 -22.07
N ALA A 90 -5.69 -1.85 -23.24
CA ALA A 90 -4.34 -2.32 -23.48
C ALA A 90 -3.28 -1.20 -23.37
N GLU A 91 -3.61 0.03 -23.76
CA GLU A 91 -2.70 1.16 -23.63
C GLU A 91 -2.53 1.61 -22.18
N CYS A 92 -3.56 1.47 -21.35
CA CYS A 92 -3.54 2.03 -20.01
C CYS A 92 -3.12 1.01 -18.94
N ILE A 93 -3.71 -0.18 -18.95
CA ILE A 93 -3.54 -1.17 -17.88
C ILE A 93 -2.26 -1.97 -18.09
N ALA A 94 -2.03 -2.50 -19.30
CA ALA A 94 -0.90 -3.41 -19.54
C ALA A 94 0.45 -2.72 -19.32
N VAL A 95 0.56 -1.43 -19.66
CA VAL A 95 1.80 -0.66 -19.47
C VAL A 95 2.04 -0.30 -18.01
N ALA A 96 1.00 0.13 -17.29
CA ALA A 96 1.09 0.42 -15.86
C ALA A 96 1.48 -0.84 -15.06
N ILE A 97 0.83 -1.98 -15.31
CA ILE A 97 1.15 -3.27 -14.70
C ILE A 97 2.58 -3.68 -15.05
N GLY A 98 3.00 -3.51 -16.31
CA GLY A 98 4.36 -3.81 -16.75
C GLY A 98 5.43 -3.02 -15.99
N LEU A 99 5.20 -1.72 -15.77
CA LEU A 99 6.10 -0.88 -14.98
C LEU A 99 6.16 -1.33 -13.51
N ILE A 100 5.01 -1.56 -12.88
CA ILE A 100 4.95 -2.03 -11.49
C ILE A 100 5.71 -3.36 -11.34
N ASN A 101 5.44 -4.33 -12.22
CA ASN A 101 6.09 -5.63 -12.19
C ASN A 101 7.61 -5.54 -12.41
N LYS A 102 8.06 -4.65 -13.31
CA LYS A 102 9.50 -4.44 -13.58
C LYS A 102 10.26 -3.94 -12.36
N TYR A 103 9.66 -3.04 -11.58
CA TYR A 103 10.35 -2.36 -10.48
C TYR A 103 10.06 -2.96 -9.10
N SER A 104 8.95 -3.68 -8.92
CA SER A 104 8.66 -4.33 -7.64
C SER A 104 9.69 -5.40 -7.28
N LEU A 105 9.85 -5.66 -5.99
CA LEU A 105 10.56 -6.83 -5.46
C LEU A 105 9.59 -7.98 -5.20
N PHE A 106 8.47 -7.66 -4.57
CA PHE A 106 7.39 -8.57 -4.28
C PHE A 106 6.08 -7.78 -4.20
N GLY A 107 4.99 -8.44 -4.58
CA GLY A 107 3.63 -8.00 -4.35
C GLY A 107 3.00 -8.79 -3.21
N TYR A 108 2.04 -8.19 -2.53
CA TYR A 108 1.24 -8.86 -1.52
C TYR A 108 -0.21 -8.40 -1.63
N ALA A 109 -1.12 -9.27 -1.23
CA ALA A 109 -2.54 -8.97 -1.12
C ALA A 109 -3.09 -9.70 0.11
N VAL A 110 -3.80 -8.97 0.96
CA VAL A 110 -4.50 -9.50 2.11
C VAL A 110 -5.97 -9.19 1.92
N THR A 111 -6.77 -10.24 1.77
CA THR A 111 -8.23 -10.12 1.68
C THR A 111 -8.88 -10.60 2.96
N VAL A 112 -9.75 -9.76 3.53
CA VAL A 112 -10.50 -10.05 4.74
C VAL A 112 -11.99 -10.02 4.40
N ASP A 113 -12.69 -11.12 4.67
CA ASP A 113 -14.15 -11.09 4.77
C ASP A 113 -14.53 -10.36 6.04
N GLN A 114 -15.07 -9.14 5.91
CA GLN A 114 -15.46 -8.33 7.06
C GLN A 114 -16.59 -8.97 7.86
N ARG A 115 -17.50 -9.71 7.23
CA ARG A 115 -18.62 -10.37 7.92
C ARG A 115 -18.09 -11.50 8.78
N ALA A 116 -17.26 -12.37 8.20
CA ALA A 116 -16.60 -13.44 8.93
C ALA A 116 -15.70 -12.89 10.06
N PHE A 117 -14.94 -11.83 9.78
CA PHE A 117 -14.08 -11.18 10.77
C PHE A 117 -14.87 -10.52 11.90
N ARG A 118 -15.99 -9.86 11.62
CA ARG A 118 -16.88 -9.29 12.65
C ARG A 118 -17.55 -10.40 13.47
N ALA A 119 -17.92 -11.52 12.85
CA ALA A 119 -18.52 -12.66 13.55
C ALA A 119 -17.51 -13.38 14.48
N SER A 120 -16.22 -13.40 14.12
CA SER A 120 -15.16 -14.02 14.93
C SER A 120 -14.66 -13.14 16.08
N ARG A 121 -15.01 -11.84 16.12
CA ARG A 121 -14.64 -10.85 17.15
C ARG A 121 -15.23 -11.08 18.55
N LYS A 122 -15.57 -12.31 18.95
CA LYS A 122 -15.76 -12.67 20.36
C LYS A 122 -14.44 -12.63 21.19
N ILE A 123 -13.43 -11.91 20.72
CA ILE A 123 -12.16 -11.68 21.40
C ILE A 123 -12.22 -10.25 21.96
N PRO A 124 -12.19 -10.05 23.29
CA PRO A 124 -12.18 -8.72 23.88
C PRO A 124 -10.94 -7.96 23.37
N LEU A 125 -11.15 -6.82 22.71
CA LEU A 125 -10.05 -5.92 22.40
C LEU A 125 -9.49 -5.37 23.72
N PRO A 126 -8.15 -5.27 23.89
CA PRO A 126 -7.55 -4.58 25.02
C PRO A 126 -8.14 -3.17 25.15
N ARG A 127 -8.49 -2.76 26.39
CA ARG A 127 -9.09 -1.45 26.66
C ARG A 127 -8.21 -0.35 26.03
N GLY A 128 -8.76 0.41 25.08
CA GLY A 128 -8.08 1.55 24.45
C GLY A 128 -7.91 1.47 22.94
N GLN A 129 -8.02 0.28 22.31
CA GLN A 129 -7.99 0.16 20.84
C GLN A 129 -9.41 -0.01 20.28
N GLN A 130 -10.09 1.10 20.00
CA GLN A 130 -11.23 1.10 19.08
C GLN A 130 -10.74 1.46 17.69
N ILE A 131 -10.67 0.48 16.79
CA ILE A 131 -10.50 0.75 15.36
C ILE A 131 -11.81 1.35 14.85
N ARG A 132 -11.85 2.67 14.68
CA ARG A 132 -12.94 3.37 13.99
C ARG A 132 -12.72 3.25 12.49
N PHE A 133 -13.47 2.36 11.85
CA PHE A 133 -13.63 2.42 10.40
C PHE A 133 -14.51 3.63 10.08
N LYS A 134 -13.97 4.60 9.34
CA LYS A 134 -14.80 5.66 8.74
C LYS A 134 -15.55 5.02 7.58
N GLU A 135 -16.85 4.87 7.72
CA GLU A 135 -17.73 4.63 6.58
C GLU A 135 -17.75 5.91 5.75
N SER A 136 -17.12 5.88 4.58
CA SER A 136 -17.26 6.93 3.57
C SER A 136 -18.29 6.42 2.57
N LEU A 137 -19.44 7.09 2.53
CA LEU A 137 -20.50 6.94 1.53
C LEU A 137 -20.02 7.42 0.15
#